data_AF-A0A1C7I7W5-F1
#
_entry.id   AF-A0A1C7I7W5-F1
#
_cell.length_a   1.000
_cell.length_b   1.000
_cell.length_c   1.000
_cell.angle_alpha   90.00
_cell.angle_beta   90.00
_cell.angle_gamma   90.00
#
_symmetry.space_group_name_H-M   'P 1'
#
loop_
_entity.id
_entity.type
_entity.pdbx_description
1 polymer ?
#
loop_
_entity_poly.entity_id
_entity_poly.type
_entity_poly.pdbx_seq_one_letter_code
_entity_poly.pdbx_strand_id
1 'polypeptide(L)'
;MAIASCALRKCKQVGIPYKGVHALRRTVSSNLKNMGVPTVVVSSMLGQTSIVNENNYTYDIASMEEKRRVLAQMDEKVTSL
;
A
#
# COMPACT_ATOMS: atom_id res chain seq x y z
N MET A 1 -5.37 24.51 6.46
CA MET A 1 -6.44 23.70 7.08
C MET A 1 -7.64 23.37 6.16
N ALA A 2 -7.77 23.93 4.94
CA ALA A 2 -8.93 23.66 4.07
C ALA A 2 -8.91 22.30 3.34
N ILE A 3 -7.74 21.85 2.88
CA ILE A 3 -7.62 20.61 2.08
C ILE A 3 -7.86 19.36 2.94
N ALA A 4 -7.28 19.34 4.14
CA ALA A 4 -7.44 18.23 5.07
C ALA A 4 -8.89 18.08 5.51
N SER A 5 -9.56 19.16 5.90
CA SER A 5 -10.98 19.12 6.28
C SER A 5 -11.90 18.75 5.11
N CYS A 6 -11.56 19.17 3.89
CA CYS A 6 -12.27 18.76 2.67
C CYS A 6 -12.17 17.24 2.45
N ALA A 7 -10.97 16.67 2.48
CA ALA A 7 -10.75 15.22 2.33
C ALA A 7 -11.54 14.43 3.38
N LEU A 8 -11.54 14.91 4.62
CA LEU A 8 -12.24 14.31 5.75
C LEU A 8 -13.77 14.34 5.58
N ARG A 9 -14.33 15.48 5.14
CA ARG A 9 -15.75 15.59 4.80
C ARG A 9 -16.12 14.65 3.65
N LYS A 10 -15.25 14.53 2.65
CA LYS A 10 -15.49 13.63 1.52
C LYS A 10 -15.51 12.17 1.96
N CYS A 11 -14.55 11.72 2.78
CA CYS A 11 -14.55 10.36 3.35
C CYS A 11 -15.86 10.06 4.07
N LYS A 12 -16.38 11.00 4.87
CA LYS A 12 -17.67 10.86 5.56
C LYS A 12 -18.85 10.71 4.59
N GLN A 13 -18.86 11.48 3.48
CA GLN A 13 -19.92 11.39 2.46
C GLN A 13 -19.97 10.02 1.77
N VAL A 14 -18.81 9.41 1.51
CA VAL A 14 -18.71 8.13 0.79
C VAL A 14 -18.66 6.91 1.72
N GLY A 15 -18.85 7.10 3.03
CA GLY A 15 -18.84 6.01 4.01
C GLY A 15 -17.48 5.37 4.26
N ILE A 16 -16.38 6.03 3.87
CA ILE A 16 -15.03 5.55 4.15
C ILE A 16 -14.68 5.95 5.60
N PRO A 17 -14.10 5.04 6.41
CA PRO A 17 -13.62 5.38 7.75
C PRO A 17 -12.76 6.64 7.70
N TYR A 18 -13.00 7.59 8.62
CA TYR A 18 -12.39 8.91 8.60
C TYR A 18 -10.86 8.84 8.48
N LYS A 19 -10.32 9.08 7.28
CA LYS A 19 -8.90 8.96 6.95
C LYS A 19 -8.36 10.32 6.55
N GLY A 20 -7.47 10.87 7.37
CA GLY A 20 -6.75 12.11 7.04
C GLY A 20 -5.87 11.95 5.79
N VAL A 21 -5.37 13.07 5.26
CA VAL A 21 -4.51 13.10 4.05
C VAL A 21 -3.30 12.17 4.18
N HIS A 22 -2.74 12.03 5.39
CA HIS A 22 -1.66 11.10 5.66
C HIS A 22 -2.05 9.62 5.51
N ALA A 23 -3.28 9.25 5.88
CA ALA A 23 -3.79 7.89 5.70
C ALA A 23 -4.01 7.57 4.23
N LEU A 24 -4.49 8.54 3.44
CA LEU A 24 -4.60 8.41 1.98
C LEU A 24 -3.22 8.21 1.34
N ARG A 25 -2.22 9.00 1.74
CA ARG A 25 -0.82 8.83 1.30
C ARG A 25 -0.28 7.44 1.62
N ARG A 26 -0.62 6.88 2.79
CA ARG A 26 -0.25 5.51 3.18
C ARG A 26 -0.91 4.47 2.30
N THR A 27 -2.21 4.62 2.05
CA THR A 27 -2.96 3.71 1.16
C THR A 27 -2.39 3.69 -0.26
N VAL A 28 -2.06 4.86 -0.83
CA VAL A 28 -1.45 4.93 -2.18
C VAL A 28 -0.10 4.19 -2.20
N SER A 29 0.76 4.41 -1.20
CA SER A 29 2.05 3.72 -1.14
C SER A 29 1.89 2.20 -1.05
N SER A 30 1.01 1.71 -0.16
CA SER A 30 0.79 0.26 0.00
C SER A 30 0.20 -0.37 -1.26
N ASN A 31 -0.73 0.31 -1.94
CA ASN A 31 -1.28 -0.19 -3.21
C ASN A 31 -0.21 -0.30 -4.30
N LEU A 32 0.65 0.71 -4.45
CA LEU A 32 1.73 0.67 -5.45
C LEU A 32 2.72 -0.47 -5.16
N LYS A 33 3.05 -0.71 -3.88
CA LYS A 33 3.89 -1.85 -3.49
C LYS A 33 3.23 -3.18 -3.82
N ASN A 34 1.94 -3.34 -3.53
CA ASN A 34 1.18 -4.56 -3.88
C ASN A 34 1.13 -4.81 -5.40
N MET A 35 1.14 -3.76 -6.21
CA MET A 35 1.21 -3.87 -7.67
C MET A 35 2.61 -4.25 -8.18
N GLY A 36 3.58 -4.48 -7.28
CA GLY A 36 4.95 -4.83 -7.63
C GLY A 36 5.82 -3.63 -8.04
N VAL A 37 5.36 -2.40 -7.79
CA VAL A 37 6.16 -1.21 -8.11
C VAL A 37 7.37 -1.14 -7.17
N PRO A 38 8.60 -1.00 -7.70
CA PRO A 38 9.79 -0.93 -6.86
C PRO A 38 9.72 0.22 -5.86
N THR A 39 10.20 -0.03 -4.63
CA THR A 39 10.23 0.94 -3.53
C THR A 39 10.85 2.28 -3.91
N VAL A 40 11.89 2.27 -4.76
CA VAL A 40 12.56 3.48 -5.26
C VAL A 40 11.62 4.35 -6.10
N VAL A 41 10.82 3.72 -6.97
CA VAL A 41 9.83 4.40 -7.82
C VAL A 41 8.70 4.97 -6.98
N VAL A 42 8.16 4.20 -6.03
CA VAL A 42 7.12 4.67 -5.10
C VAL A 42 7.62 5.84 -4.25
N SER A 43 8.86 5.78 -3.78
CA SER A 43 9.48 6.84 -2.96
C SER A 43 9.67 8.13 -3.76
N SER A 44 10.07 8.01 -5.03
CA SER A 44 10.16 9.14 -5.96
C SER A 44 8.79 9.76 -6.25
N MET A 45 7.75 8.93 -6.48
CA MET A 45 6.38 9.41 -6.74
C MET A 45 5.74 10.13 -5.56
N LEU A 46 6.04 9.69 -4.32
CA LEU A 46 5.42 10.23 -3.10
C LEU A 46 6.31 11.25 -2.36
N GLY A 47 7.49 11.56 -2.89
CA GLY A 47 8.44 12.51 -2.30
C GLY A 47 8.97 12.08 -0.93
N GLN A 48 9.18 10.78 -0.73
CA GLN A 48 9.70 10.22 0.53
C GLN A 48 11.14 9.73 0.33
N THR A 49 11.95 9.78 1.37
CA THR A 49 13.23 9.05 1.39
C THR A 49 12.96 7.55 1.53
N SER A 50 13.81 6.71 0.93
CA SER A 50 13.69 5.24 0.95
C SER A 50 13.52 4.67 2.37
N ILE A 51 14.28 5.22 3.32
CA ILE A 51 14.28 4.87 4.75
C ILE A 51 12.92 5.12 5.41
N VAL A 52 12.20 6.17 5.03
CA VAL A 52 10.88 6.49 5.60
C VAL A 52 9.80 5.56 5.03
N ASN A 53 9.94 5.17 3.76
CA ASN A 53 9.00 4.28 3.08
C ASN A 53 9.08 2.84 3.62
N GLU A 54 10.29 2.35 3.91
CA GLU A 54 10.48 1.03 4.53
C GLU A 54 9.83 0.95 5.91
N ASN A 55 10.06 1.95 6.77
CA ASN A 55 9.62 1.93 8.17
C ASN A 55 8.16 2.32 8.42
N ASN A 56 7.50 3.07 7.52
CA ASN A 56 6.17 3.64 7.78
C ASN A 56 5.07 3.28 6.76
N TYR A 57 5.41 2.58 5.69
CA TYR A 57 4.52 2.35 4.54
C TYR A 57 4.54 0.91 4.02
N THR A 58 5.46 0.07 4.50
CA THR A 58 5.49 -1.37 4.18
C THR A 58 4.61 -2.10 5.18
N TYR A 59 3.32 -2.16 4.89
CA TYR A 59 2.42 -3.07 5.61
C TYR A 59 2.06 -4.18 4.65
N ASP A 60 2.21 -5.41 5.13
CA ASP A 60 1.66 -6.58 4.47
C ASP A 60 0.13 -6.50 4.54
N ILE A 61 -0.44 -5.99 3.46
CA ILE A 61 -1.88 -5.89 3.25
C ILE A 61 -2.40 -7.02 2.35
N ALA A 62 -1.55 -8.00 2.02
CA ALA A 62 -1.96 -9.14 1.20
C ALA A 62 -2.87 -10.07 2.03
N SER A 63 -3.94 -10.54 1.40
CA SER A 63 -4.82 -11.51 2.04
C SER A 63 -4.10 -12.84 2.27
N MET A 64 -4.53 -13.60 3.28
CA MET A 64 -3.96 -14.94 3.54
C MET A 64 -4.15 -15.88 2.34
N GLU A 65 -5.20 -15.68 1.56
CA GLU A 65 -5.47 -16.43 0.33
C GLU A 65 -4.45 -16.13 -0.76
N GLU A 66 -4.06 -14.87 -0.91
CA GLU A 66 -3.06 -14.44 -1.88
C GLU A 66 -1.66 -14.98 -1.53
N LYS A 67 -1.32 -14.99 -0.24
CA LYS A 67 -0.11 -15.63 0.26
C LYS A 67 -0.11 -17.14 0.00
N ARG A 68 -1.25 -17.80 0.24
CA ARG A 68 -1.41 -19.24 -0.04
C ARG A 68 -1.24 -19.55 -1.53
N ARG A 69 -1.78 -18.71 -2.41
CA ARG A 69 -1.64 -18.86 -3.86
C ARG A 69 -0.18 -18.73 -4.32
N VAL A 70 0.54 -17.73 -3.81
CA VAL A 70 1.96 -17.54 -4.14
C VAL A 70 2.80 -18.73 -3.67
N LEU A 71 2.55 -19.24 -2.45
CA LEU A 71 3.23 -20.43 -1.94
C LEU A 71 2.97 -21.68 -2.80
N ALA A 72 1.71 -21.91 -3.19
CA ALA A 72 1.37 -23.03 -4.08
C ALA A 72 2.08 -22.94 -5.45
N GLN A 73 2.19 -21.74 -6.01
CA GLN A 73 2.92 -21.52 -7.27
C GLN A 73 4.45 -21.68 -7.13
N MET A 74 4.99 -21.46 -5.93
CA MET A 74 6.41 -21.72 -5.66
C MET A 74 6.68 -23.22 -5.55
N ASP A 75 5.82 -23.98 -4.85
CA ASP A 75 5.96 -25.43 -4.71
C ASP A 75 5.91 -26.17 -6.06
N GLU A 76 5.02 -25.76 -6.98
CA GLU A 76 4.97 -26.30 -8.34
C GLU A 76 6.28 -26.08 -9.10
N LYS A 77 6.90 -24.90 -8.96
CA LYS A 77 8.17 -24.60 -9.62
C LYS A 77 9.36 -25.36 -9.03
N VAL A 78 9.36 -25.57 -7.71
CA VAL A 78 10.41 -26.34 -7.01
C VAL A 78 10.34 -27.82 -7.35
N THR A 79 9.13 -28.37 -7.55
CA THR A 79 8.93 -29.78 -7.91
C THR A 79 9.24 -30.06 -9.40
N SER A 80 9.26 -29.03 -10.24
CA SER A 80 9.62 -29.12 -11.67
C SER A 80 11.12 -28.98 -11.97
N LEU A 81 11.97 -28.91 -10.93
CA LEU A 81 13.43 -28.96 -11.00
C LEU A 81 13.93 -30.35 -10.60
#